data_AF-A0A1M4ZJ25-F1
#
_entry.id   AF-A0A1M4ZJ25-F1
#
_cell.length_a   1.000
_cell.length_b   1.000
_cell.length_c   1.000
_cell.angle_alpha   90.00
_cell.angle_beta   90.00
_cell.angle_gamma   90.00
#
_symmetry.space_group_name_H-M   'P 1'
#
loop_
_entity.id
_entity.type
_entity.pdbx_description
1 polymer ?
#
loop_
_entity_poly.entity_id
_entity_poly.type
_entity_poly.pdbx_seq_one_letter_code
_entity_poly.pdbx_strand_id
1 'polypeptide(L)'
;MKSITVTLNGQEITISIEDQKMLKKMIDSNLADLDETIYQRLKVSSPAEVETELETMGDDQLLELARLIEKEKGPKPLNKRVRSELFKRAGIGYKQLSTYMSKKQREYLESIGLSWR
;
A
#
# COMPACT_ATOMS: atom_id res chain seq x y z
N MET A 1 -25.63 -0.33 -7.85
CA MET A 1 -24.33 -0.99 -8.14
C MET A 1 -24.62 -2.35 -8.76
N LYS A 2 -23.86 -2.75 -9.79
CA LYS A 2 -24.16 -3.93 -10.62
C LYS A 2 -23.34 -5.14 -10.14
N SER A 3 -23.89 -6.35 -10.25
CA SER A 3 -23.17 -7.62 -10.06
C SER A 3 -22.01 -7.73 -11.06
N ILE A 4 -20.96 -8.44 -10.66
CA ILE A 4 -19.75 -8.62 -11.47
C ILE A 4 -19.64 -10.11 -11.79
N THR A 5 -19.52 -10.44 -13.06
CA THR A 5 -19.28 -11.80 -13.52
C THR A 5 -17.78 -11.95 -13.76
N VAL A 6 -17.17 -12.98 -13.17
CA VAL A 6 -15.73 -13.22 -13.26
C VAL A 6 -15.51 -14.69 -13.62
N THR A 7 -14.58 -14.94 -14.52
CA THR A 7 -14.19 -16.30 -14.89
C THR A 7 -13.08 -16.80 -13.97
N LEU A 8 -13.34 -17.89 -13.26
CA LEU A 8 -12.40 -18.55 -12.35
C LEU A 8 -12.30 -20.03 -12.77
N ASN A 9 -11.09 -20.51 -13.05
CA ASN A 9 -10.84 -21.88 -13.53
C ASN A 9 -11.74 -22.31 -14.72
N GLY A 10 -12.02 -21.38 -15.64
CA GLY A 10 -12.86 -21.64 -16.80
C GLY A 10 -14.37 -21.67 -16.53
N GLN A 11 -14.80 -21.38 -15.30
CA GLN A 11 -16.21 -21.26 -14.94
C GLN A 11 -16.58 -19.79 -14.72
N GLU A 12 -17.73 -19.38 -15.23
CA GLU A 12 -18.29 -18.05 -14.96
C GLU A 12 -18.98 -18.06 -13.60
N ILE A 13 -18.46 -17.24 -12.69
CA ILE A 13 -19.03 -17.04 -11.36
C ILE A 13 -19.62 -15.64 -11.34
N THR A 14 -20.91 -15.55 -11.01
CA THR A 14 -21.57 -14.26 -10.79
C THR A 14 -21.44 -13.91 -9.32
N ILE A 15 -20.68 -12.87 -9.00
CA ILE A 15 -20.50 -12.40 -7.64
C ILE A 15 -21.65 -11.44 -7.31
N SER A 16 -22.51 -11.87 -6.38
CA SER A 16 -23.63 -11.07 -5.90
C SER A 16 -23.15 -9.90 -5.02
N ILE A 17 -24.05 -9.00 -4.67
CA ILE A 17 -23.71 -7.85 -3.83
C ILE A 17 -23.41 -8.30 -2.40
N GLU A 18 -24.13 -9.29 -1.87
CA GLU A 18 -23.81 -9.90 -0.58
C GLU A 18 -22.42 -10.54 -0.59
N ASP A 19 -22.06 -11.25 -1.65
CA ASP A 19 -20.74 -11.90 -1.77
C ASP A 19 -19.61 -10.86 -1.79
N GLN A 20 -19.79 -9.74 -2.49
CA GLN A 20 -18.81 -8.64 -2.49
C GLN A 20 -18.61 -8.05 -1.10
N LYS A 21 -19.69 -7.87 -0.32
CA LYS A 21 -19.59 -7.37 1.06
C LYS A 21 -18.89 -8.38 1.97
N MET A 22 -19.15 -9.66 1.78
CA MET A 22 -18.56 -10.72 2.59
C MET A 22 -17.08 -10.91 2.27
N LEU A 23 -16.71 -10.96 0.99
CA LEU A 23 -15.33 -10.95 0.51
C LEU A 23 -14.57 -9.74 1.01
N LYS A 24 -15.16 -8.54 0.89
CA LYS A 24 -14.55 -7.33 1.42
C LYS A 24 -14.27 -7.44 2.92
N LYS A 25 -15.22 -7.92 3.73
CA LYS A 25 -15.01 -8.13 5.16
C LYS A 25 -13.88 -9.13 5.45
N MET A 26 -13.79 -10.22 4.69
CA MET A 26 -12.74 -11.22 4.87
C MET A 26 -11.36 -10.71 4.44
N ILE A 27 -11.29 -9.90 3.39
CA ILE A 27 -10.07 -9.23 2.95
C ILE A 27 -9.64 -8.22 4.01
N ASP A 28 -10.56 -7.34 4.43
CA ASP A 28 -10.32 -6.31 5.42
C ASP A 28 -9.90 -6.91 6.78
N SER A 29 -10.48 -8.03 7.22
CA SER A 29 -10.09 -8.67 8.49
C SER A 29 -8.75 -9.39 8.44
N ASN A 30 -8.38 -10.00 7.31
CA ASN A 30 -7.07 -10.64 7.16
C ASN A 30 -5.94 -9.63 6.96
N LEU A 31 -6.25 -8.43 6.47
CA LEU A 31 -5.28 -7.33 6.31
C LEU A 31 -5.11 -6.50 7.59
N ALA A 32 -6.19 -6.29 8.36
CA ALA A 32 -6.17 -5.41 9.54
C ALA A 32 -5.11 -5.79 10.59
N ASP A 33 -4.93 -7.07 10.88
CA ASP A 33 -3.96 -7.54 11.89
C ASP A 33 -2.53 -7.68 11.32
N LEU A 34 -2.41 -7.84 10.01
CA LEU A 34 -1.12 -7.96 9.34
C LEU A 34 -0.39 -6.62 9.29
N ASP A 35 -1.11 -5.55 8.94
CA ASP A 35 -0.53 -4.24 8.68
C ASP A 35 -0.03 -3.53 9.94
N GLU A 36 -0.77 -3.61 11.05
CA GLU A 36 -0.34 -2.99 12.31
C GLU A 36 0.87 -3.72 12.92
N THR A 37 0.89 -5.06 12.85
CA THR A 37 2.01 -5.88 13.30
C THR A 37 3.28 -5.62 12.47
N ILE A 38 3.12 -5.56 11.14
CA ILE A 38 4.21 -5.24 10.21
C ILE A 38 4.73 -3.83 10.47
N TYR A 39 3.85 -2.85 10.65
CA TYR A 39 4.24 -1.47 10.94
C TYR A 39 5.04 -1.37 12.24
N GLN A 40 4.60 -2.01 13.33
CA GLN A 40 5.35 -2.00 14.59
C GLN A 40 6.71 -2.68 14.46
N ARG A 41 6.80 -3.78 13.71
CA ARG A 41 8.07 -4.46 13.42
C ARG A 41 9.02 -3.56 12.63
N LEU A 42 8.57 -3.01 11.49
CA LEU A 42 9.37 -2.16 10.62
C LEU A 42 9.85 -0.87 11.29
N LYS A 43 9.10 -0.37 12.27
CA LYS A 43 9.47 0.80 13.07
C LYS A 43 10.75 0.59 13.89
N VAL A 44 11.04 -0.64 14.31
CA VAL A 44 12.22 -1.00 15.13
C VAL A 44 13.28 -1.79 14.36
N SER A 45 12.96 -2.22 13.13
CA SER A 45 13.90 -2.91 12.24
C SER A 45 15.03 -2.02 11.75
N SER A 46 16.12 -2.66 11.34
CA SER A 46 17.25 -2.00 10.69
C SER A 46 16.87 -1.49 9.29
N PRO A 47 17.58 -0.48 8.75
CA PRO A 47 17.35 0.02 7.40
C PRO A 47 17.33 -1.06 6.30
N ALA A 48 18.24 -2.03 6.37
CA ALA A 48 18.38 -3.08 5.37
C ALA A 48 17.21 -4.08 5.41
N GLU A 49 16.74 -4.43 6.61
CA GLU A 49 15.56 -5.28 6.79
C GLU A 49 14.31 -4.58 6.26
N VAL A 50 14.15 -3.28 6.53
CA VAL A 50 13.04 -2.50 6.00
C VAL A 50 13.06 -2.50 4.48
N GLU A 51 14.21 -2.24 3.85
CA GLU A 51 14.31 -2.27 2.38
C GLU A 51 13.95 -3.64 1.80
N THR A 52 14.47 -4.71 2.40
CA THR A 52 14.17 -6.09 1.95
C THR A 52 12.68 -6.40 2.05
N GLU A 53 12.03 -6.03 3.16
CA GLU A 53 10.60 -6.27 3.35
C GLU A 53 9.75 -5.46 2.37
N LEU A 54 10.10 -4.19 2.13
CA LEU A 54 9.36 -3.34 1.19
C LEU A 54 9.49 -3.84 -0.25
N GLU A 55 10.61 -4.46 -0.63
CA GLU A 55 10.80 -5.05 -1.95
C GLU A 55 9.97 -6.33 -2.16
N THR A 56 9.70 -7.10 -1.11
CA THR A 56 8.92 -8.34 -1.19
C THR A 56 7.41 -8.13 -1.07
N MET A 57 6.96 -6.98 -0.59
CA MET A 57 5.54 -6.65 -0.47
C MET A 57 4.83 -6.56 -1.81
N GLY A 58 3.57 -7.00 -1.87
CA GLY A 58 2.69 -6.69 -3.00
C GLY A 58 2.34 -5.20 -3.06
N ASP A 59 1.91 -4.72 -4.23
CA ASP A 59 1.56 -3.29 -4.42
C ASP A 59 0.45 -2.84 -3.46
N ASP A 60 -0.56 -3.69 -3.24
CA ASP A 60 -1.67 -3.40 -2.33
C ASP A 60 -1.21 -3.31 -0.87
N GLN A 61 -0.33 -4.22 -0.43
CA GLN A 61 0.23 -4.23 0.92
C GLN A 61 1.10 -3.00 1.17
N LEU A 62 1.91 -2.62 0.18
CA LEU A 62 2.76 -1.43 0.26
C LEU A 62 1.91 -0.16 0.37
N LEU A 63 0.78 -0.10 -0.35
CA LEU A 63 -0.14 1.02 -0.30
C LEU A 63 -0.88 1.10 1.04
N GLU A 64 -1.37 -0.01 1.58
CA GLU A 64 -1.99 -0.07 2.90
C GLU A 64 -1.01 0.35 4.00
N LEU A 65 0.23 -0.15 3.97
CA LEU A 65 1.28 0.28 4.89
C LEU A 65 1.55 1.80 4.79
N ALA A 66 1.58 2.35 3.58
CA ALA A 66 1.75 3.79 3.38
C ALA A 66 0.61 4.60 4.00
N ARG A 67 -0.64 4.15 3.84
CA ARG A 67 -1.83 4.78 4.46
C ARG A 67 -1.77 4.71 5.98
N LEU A 68 -1.36 3.57 6.53
CA LEU A 68 -1.23 3.37 7.97
C LEU A 68 -0.16 4.32 8.55
N ILE A 69 0.99 4.45 7.88
CA ILE A 69 2.05 5.39 8.29
C ILE A 69 1.56 6.85 8.30
N GLU A 70 0.75 7.26 7.32
CA GLU A 70 0.18 8.61 7.29
C GLU A 70 -0.82 8.83 8.42
N LYS A 71 -1.70 7.86 8.67
CA LYS A 71 -2.68 7.88 9.75
C LYS A 71 -2.00 7.97 11.12
N GLU A 72 -0.99 7.16 11.35
CA GLU A 72 -0.24 7.08 12.61
C GLU A 72 0.82 8.17 12.77
N LYS A 73 1.01 9.04 11.76
CA LYS A 73 2.12 10.01 11.69
C LYS A 73 3.46 9.34 11.98
N GLY A 74 3.70 8.21 11.32
CA GLY A 74 4.85 7.36 11.54
C GLY A 74 6.20 8.06 11.29
N PRO A 75 7.30 7.44 11.74
CA PRO A 75 8.61 8.08 11.72
C PRO A 75 9.05 8.46 10.29
N LYS A 76 9.55 9.68 10.12
CA LYS A 76 10.00 10.23 8.83
C LYS A 76 10.93 9.28 8.04
N PRO A 77 11.90 8.59 8.66
CA PRO A 77 12.75 7.63 7.95
C PRO A 77 12.00 6.46 7.32
N LEU A 78 10.97 5.93 7.98
CA LEU A 78 10.17 4.82 7.47
C LEU A 78 9.26 5.29 6.33
N ASN A 79 8.57 6.42 6.53
CA ASN A 79 7.76 7.04 5.49
C ASN A 79 8.57 7.30 4.20
N LYS A 80 9.80 7.82 4.34
CA LYS A 80 10.70 8.05 3.20
C LYS A 80 11.01 6.75 2.45
N ARG A 81 11.25 5.63 3.14
CA ARG A 81 11.55 4.34 2.50
C ARG A 81 10.34 3.77 1.77
N VAL A 82 9.17 3.79 2.40
CA VAL A 82 7.92 3.35 1.78
C VAL A 82 7.61 4.16 0.53
N ARG A 83 7.73 5.50 0.61
CA ARG A 83 7.55 6.37 -0.57
C ARG A 83 8.60 6.11 -1.65
N SER A 84 9.87 5.87 -1.28
CA SER A 84 10.90 5.52 -2.26
C SER A 84 10.54 4.26 -3.04
N GLU A 85 10.05 3.22 -2.35
CA GLU A 85 9.65 1.97 -3.00
C GLU A 85 8.42 2.18 -3.91
N LEU A 86 7.42 2.93 -3.44
CA LEU A 86 6.26 3.31 -4.26
C LEU A 86 6.67 4.04 -5.55
N PHE A 87 7.60 5.00 -5.46
CA PHE A 87 8.08 5.73 -6.63
C PHE A 87 8.95 4.86 -7.55
N LYS A 88 9.78 3.98 -6.98
CA LYS A 88 10.59 3.01 -7.73
C LYS A 88 9.70 2.14 -8.62
N ARG A 89 8.62 1.58 -8.06
CA ARG A 89 7.65 0.74 -8.79
C ARG A 89 6.90 1.51 -9.88
N ALA A 90 6.60 2.79 -9.64
CA ALA A 90 5.97 3.67 -10.61
C ALA A 90 6.92 4.23 -11.70
N GLY A 91 8.22 3.86 -11.68
CA GLY A 91 9.21 4.43 -12.61
C GLY A 91 9.44 5.93 -12.42
N ILE A 92 9.28 6.43 -11.20
CA ILE A 92 9.47 7.83 -10.81
C ILE A 92 10.80 7.96 -10.06
N GLY A 93 11.52 9.06 -10.25
CA GLY A 93 12.78 9.29 -9.54
C GLY A 93 12.60 9.24 -8.01
N TYR A 94 13.40 8.42 -7.33
CA TYR A 94 13.26 8.13 -5.89
C TYR A 94 14.56 8.31 -5.08
N LYS A 95 15.71 8.51 -5.75
CA LYS A 95 17.03 8.61 -5.09
C LYS A 95 17.20 9.83 -4.18
N GLN A 96 16.50 10.92 -4.47
CA GLN A 96 16.51 12.14 -3.68
C GLN A 96 15.09 12.58 -3.38
N LEU A 97 14.44 11.91 -2.43
CA LEU A 97 13.27 12.47 -1.75
C LEU A 97 13.76 13.64 -0.88
N SER A 98 13.85 14.81 -1.52
CA SER A 98 14.18 16.08 -0.88
C SER A 98 12.98 16.58 -0.05
N THR A 99 13.17 17.66 0.71
CA THR A 99 12.07 18.38 1.38
C THR A 99 10.94 18.76 0.42
N TYR A 100 11.25 18.90 -0.88
CA TYR A 100 10.29 19.21 -1.93
C TYR A 100 10.14 18.01 -2.88
N MET A 101 8.93 17.45 -2.92
CA MET A 101 8.56 16.49 -3.95
C MET A 101 8.33 17.21 -5.29
N SER A 102 8.77 16.60 -6.39
CA SER A 102 8.47 17.04 -7.75
C SER A 102 6.97 16.97 -8.06
N LYS A 103 6.51 17.70 -9.07
CA LYS A 103 5.11 17.66 -9.51
C LYS A 103 4.64 16.23 -9.82
N LYS A 104 5.45 15.46 -10.54
CA LYS A 104 5.16 14.05 -10.88
C LYS A 104 5.00 13.15 -9.65
N GLN A 105 5.81 13.36 -8.61
CA GLN A 105 5.68 12.60 -7.36
C GLN A 105 4.39 12.98 -6.60
N ARG A 106 4.03 14.26 -6.58
CA ARG A 106 2.80 14.73 -5.92
C ARG A 106 1.55 14.19 -6.63
N GLU A 107 1.51 14.32 -7.95
CA GLU A 107 0.41 13.80 -8.78
C GLU A 107 0.27 12.28 -8.62
N TYR A 108 1.39 11.56 -8.53
CA TYR A 108 1.35 10.12 -8.27
C TYR A 108 0.76 9.79 -6.90
N LEU A 109 1.25 10.41 -5.82
CA LEU A 109 0.72 10.19 -4.47
C LEU A 109 -0.79 10.50 -4.42
N GLU A 110 -1.22 11.63 -5.00
CA GLU A 110 -2.64 11.99 -5.08
C GLU A 110 -3.45 10.94 -5.87
N SER A 111 -2.90 10.40 -6.96
CA SER A 111 -3.58 9.38 -7.77
C SER A 111 -3.80 8.05 -7.04
N ILE A 112 -2.94 7.71 -6.06
CA ILE A 112 -3.08 6.51 -5.22
C ILE A 112 -3.72 6.80 -3.86
N GLY A 113 -4.18 8.05 -3.64
CA GLY A 113 -4.89 8.47 -2.44
C GLY A 113 -4.01 8.74 -1.22
N LEU A 114 -2.73 9.06 -1.41
CA LEU A 114 -1.78 9.45 -0.36
C LEU A 114 -1.56 10.97 -0.35
N SER A 115 -1.26 11.51 0.84
CA SER A 115 -0.89 12.91 1.00
C SER A 115 0.56 13.15 0.56
N TRP A 116 0.85 14.32 0.02
CA TRP A 116 2.24 14.79 -0.18
C TRP A 116 2.71 15.76 0.90
N ARG A 117 1.82 16.18 1.81
CA ARG A 117 2.15 17.08 2.94
C ARG A 117 2.75 16.33 4.12
#